data_AF-A0A7X2HA39-F1
#
_entry.id   AF-A0A7X2HA39-F1
#
_cell.length_a   1.000
_cell.length_b   1.000
_cell.length_c   1.000
_cell.angle_alpha   90.00
_cell.angle_beta   90.00
_cell.angle_gamma   90.00
#
_symmetry.space_group_name_H-M   'P 1'
#
loop_
_entity.id
_entity.type
_entity.pdbx_description
1 polymer ?
#
loop_
_entity_poly.entity_id
_entity_poly.type
_entity_poly.pdbx_seq_one_letter_code
_entity_poly.pdbx_strand_id
1 'polypeptide(L)'
;MLHIFKVSRWVSLTVAAFILTTPITLYAAGTEPAQPVNTSTVLPVSASERLVLDPGFGYQSIWEPLAKQLYAKSPVKAYLPTRLPDSDWNYYAITSNFLEDGYKIDVHKSALLPSAGSTLPSSTTSTNFGPLLFSLSAGKASTQGTGTILLQQKGGWNFYADAAAAGKETDKQQLIQAFAGATKFSVPFTDAKGTVQVTGSGTDRVYSAYWTYDNKTGYTFESRTSLADFISLLYSFRPVINLLNSTDVILLPLEQEWLMGIGRTTAFHSKMNQRTTLSSAPAIIKGSVYLPLKNIVQFIQGNMQYVPAENTIYFSENGYVNPLKLNLKTGAVYSQSKKVATISVQNKGGTVMVPLSLLRDQFGLKLSYNSSDKKVLLQYSSWFANYRAQEKATKSEATLTVLSQGGPPFIYENSRLGSTDSWTYLGNKPPQGYNSLKYTLYEVTIPLLPGANAFVYRDHANKTMIDSIPITAELSPADIPFARSGNVLYDALKMDLKLTSNDSKVWPSGYAEASSYVDLSGTILPGSSDFASLRLTYHKVNGVESAPVSFPVADNGSFAYRFKPDKGPGTYVATVYNPPKSLPKGDLAGIASFIVEIK
;
A
#
# COMPACT_ATOMS: atom_id res chain seq x y z
N MET A 1 2.50 -60.61 34.95
CA MET A 1 2.49 -59.74 36.15
C MET A 1 2.26 -58.32 35.63
N LEU A 2 1.27 -57.51 36.06
CA LEU A 2 0.85 -57.11 37.42
C LEU A 2 1.97 -56.28 38.09
N HIS A 3 1.81 -55.04 38.60
CA HIS A 3 0.66 -54.12 38.89
C HIS A 3 1.08 -52.62 38.66
N ILE A 4 0.30 -51.59 39.04
CA ILE A 4 -0.97 -51.05 38.48
C ILE A 4 -1.36 -49.68 39.15
N PHE A 5 -2.02 -48.76 38.40
CA PHE A 5 -2.55 -47.43 38.83
C PHE A 5 -1.52 -46.32 39.21
N LYS A 6 -1.81 -45.00 39.25
CA LYS A 6 -3.04 -44.15 39.03
C LYS A 6 -2.69 -43.00 38.03
N VAL A 7 -3.53 -42.32 37.23
CA VAL A 7 -5.01 -42.20 37.02
C VAL A 7 -5.75 -41.00 37.68
N SER A 8 -5.50 -39.76 37.18
CA SER A 8 -6.36 -38.54 37.21
C SER A 8 -5.69 -37.41 36.38
N ARG A 9 -6.31 -36.43 35.68
CA ARG A 9 -7.67 -36.12 35.14
C ARG A 9 -8.61 -35.17 35.92
N TRP A 10 -9.20 -34.19 35.18
CA TRP A 10 -10.19 -33.12 35.54
C TRP A 10 -9.61 -31.94 36.37
N VAL A 11 -10.00 -30.65 36.23
CA VAL A 11 -11.02 -29.97 35.37
C VAL A 11 -10.67 -28.49 35.00
N SER A 12 -11.52 -27.90 34.14
CA SER A 12 -11.64 -26.57 33.49
C SER A 12 -11.18 -25.23 34.12
N LEU A 13 -11.13 -24.22 33.23
CA LEU A 13 -11.35 -22.75 33.31
C LEU A 13 -11.75 -22.12 34.69
N THR A 14 -11.45 -20.85 35.03
CA THR A 14 -12.01 -19.64 34.37
C THR A 14 -11.39 -18.29 34.88
N VAL A 15 -10.96 -17.41 33.95
CA VAL A 15 -10.92 -15.89 33.91
C VAL A 15 -10.55 -15.01 35.14
N ALA A 16 -9.91 -13.85 34.84
CA ALA A 16 -9.70 -12.61 35.67
C ALA A 16 -8.60 -12.66 36.77
N ALA A 17 -7.89 -11.56 37.13
CA ALA A 17 -7.69 -10.22 36.54
C ALA A 17 -6.41 -9.55 37.15
N PHE A 18 -6.15 -8.26 36.86
CA PHE A 18 -4.90 -7.46 37.12
C PHE A 18 -3.71 -7.90 36.23
N ILE A 19 -3.08 -7.10 35.34
CA ILE A 19 -2.88 -5.63 35.16
C ILE A 19 -1.74 -5.05 36.03
N LEU A 20 -0.90 -4.19 35.39
CA LEU A 20 0.26 -3.41 35.89
C LEU A 20 1.62 -4.16 35.84
N THR A 21 2.73 -3.62 35.31
CA THR A 21 3.00 -2.29 34.71
C THR A 21 3.92 -2.36 33.46
N THR A 22 3.54 -1.64 32.39
CA THR A 22 4.47 -0.93 31.48
C THR A 22 3.78 0.37 31.02
N PRO A 23 4.47 1.54 30.99
CA PRO A 23 3.82 2.81 30.70
C PRO A 23 3.66 3.07 29.20
N ILE A 24 2.42 3.20 28.73
CA ILE A 24 2.10 3.95 27.52
C ILE A 24 1.80 5.39 27.95
N THR A 25 2.59 6.36 27.48
CA THR A 25 2.33 7.79 27.72
C THR A 25 1.11 8.24 26.92
N LEU A 26 0.17 8.88 27.60
CA LEU A 26 -1.13 9.27 27.03
C LEU A 26 -1.51 10.68 27.54
N TYR A 27 -1.52 11.65 26.63
CA TYR A 27 -2.28 12.91 26.73
C TYR A 27 -2.85 13.14 25.32
N ALA A 28 -4.15 12.98 25.09
CA ALA A 28 -5.23 13.91 25.45
C ALA A 28 -5.14 15.21 24.60
N ALA A 29 -5.94 15.40 23.56
CA ALA A 29 -7.40 15.61 23.54
C ALA A 29 -7.83 16.96 24.15
N GLY A 30 -8.63 17.79 23.47
CA GLY A 30 -9.11 17.67 22.09
C GLY A 30 -10.28 18.62 21.80
N THR A 31 -10.53 18.91 20.52
CA THR A 31 -11.70 19.66 20.04
C THR A 31 -12.16 19.11 18.68
N GLU A 32 -13.47 19.00 18.49
CA GLU A 32 -14.05 18.82 17.15
C GLU A 32 -13.97 20.14 16.37
N PRO A 33 -13.78 20.05 15.05
CA PRO A 33 -14.59 20.83 14.12
C PRO A 33 -15.57 19.91 13.39
N ALA A 34 -16.86 20.25 13.43
CA ALA A 34 -17.88 19.49 12.73
C ALA A 34 -17.78 19.68 11.19
N GLN A 35 -17.90 18.55 10.50
CA GLN A 35 -18.26 18.34 9.08
C GLN A 35 -18.06 19.48 8.04
N PRO A 36 -17.28 19.24 6.97
CA PRO A 36 -17.55 19.84 5.68
C PRO A 36 -18.71 19.11 4.98
N VAL A 37 -19.96 19.47 5.30
CA VAL A 37 -21.10 19.19 4.40
C VAL A 37 -21.23 20.37 3.44
N ASN A 38 -20.75 20.17 2.21
CA ASN A 38 -21.26 20.89 1.05
C ASN A 38 -21.48 19.90 -0.09
N THR A 39 -22.67 19.96 -0.68
CA THR A 39 -23.13 19.01 -1.69
C THR A 39 -22.84 19.49 -3.11
N SER A 40 -22.70 18.53 -4.03
CA SER A 40 -22.98 18.70 -5.46
C SER A 40 -22.09 19.66 -6.26
N THR A 41 -20.88 19.21 -6.58
CA THR A 41 -20.16 19.62 -7.81
C THR A 41 -19.61 18.40 -8.54
N VAL A 42 -20.41 17.80 -9.42
CA VAL A 42 -19.88 16.99 -10.52
C VAL A 42 -19.33 17.97 -11.54
N LEU A 43 -18.02 18.24 -11.47
CA LEU A 43 -17.32 19.13 -12.38
C LEU A 43 -16.62 18.33 -13.49
N PRO A 44 -16.43 18.93 -14.68
CA PRO A 44 -16.12 18.17 -15.89
C PRO A 44 -14.70 17.62 -15.88
N VAL A 45 -14.54 16.42 -16.45
CA VAL A 45 -13.22 15.88 -16.80
C VAL A 45 -12.59 16.80 -17.85
N SER A 46 -11.65 17.64 -17.45
CA SER A 46 -10.77 18.32 -18.39
C SER A 46 -9.96 17.26 -19.15
N ALA A 47 -9.77 17.44 -20.46
CA ALA A 47 -9.09 16.44 -21.30
C ALA A 47 -7.60 16.23 -20.96
N SER A 48 -7.07 16.99 -19.99
CA SER A 48 -5.69 16.99 -19.50
C SER A 48 -5.48 16.23 -18.19
N GLU A 49 -6.52 15.86 -17.44
CA GLU A 49 -6.33 15.13 -16.17
C GLU A 49 -5.98 13.65 -16.39
N ARG A 50 -4.85 13.21 -15.81
CA ARG A 50 -4.44 11.81 -15.76
C ARG A 50 -5.41 11.02 -14.88
N LEU A 51 -6.36 10.32 -15.49
CA LEU A 51 -7.31 9.47 -14.76
C LEU A 51 -6.61 8.24 -14.16
N VAL A 52 -6.58 8.17 -12.83
CA VAL A 52 -6.01 7.04 -12.05
C VAL A 52 -7.06 6.49 -11.10
N LEU A 53 -7.55 5.28 -11.39
CA LEU A 53 -8.48 4.54 -10.53
C LEU A 53 -7.71 3.63 -9.55
N ASP A 54 -8.38 3.04 -8.56
CA ASP A 54 -7.84 1.92 -7.76
C ASP A 54 -7.35 0.81 -8.72
N PRO A 55 -6.18 0.19 -8.52
CA PRO A 55 -5.70 -0.91 -9.39
C PRO A 55 -6.66 -2.10 -9.50
N GLY A 56 -7.53 -2.33 -8.52
CA GLY A 56 -8.64 -3.27 -8.60
C GLY A 56 -9.72 -2.90 -9.65
N PHE A 57 -9.65 -1.69 -10.20
CA PHE A 57 -10.45 -1.16 -11.32
C PHE A 57 -9.59 -0.57 -12.46
N GLY A 58 -8.26 -0.69 -12.45
CA GLY A 58 -7.41 0.14 -13.30
C GLY A 58 -6.08 -0.51 -13.65
N TYR A 59 -5.66 -0.35 -14.91
CA TYR A 59 -4.49 -0.95 -15.57
C TYR A 59 -4.48 -2.49 -15.64
N GLN A 60 -5.11 -3.21 -14.69
CA GLN A 60 -4.98 -4.67 -14.53
C GLN A 60 -6.30 -5.37 -14.11
N SER A 61 -7.47 -4.79 -14.40
CA SER A 61 -8.79 -5.30 -13.99
C SER A 61 -9.81 -5.33 -15.13
N ILE A 62 -10.64 -6.38 -15.18
CA ILE A 62 -11.82 -6.51 -16.05
C ILE A 62 -12.73 -5.26 -16.00
N TRP A 63 -12.79 -4.60 -14.85
CA TRP A 63 -13.69 -3.49 -14.59
C TRP A 63 -13.23 -2.16 -15.19
N GLU A 64 -12.00 -2.05 -15.71
CA GLU A 64 -11.41 -0.76 -16.10
C GLU A 64 -12.20 0.02 -17.16
N PRO A 65 -12.64 -0.57 -18.29
CA PRO A 65 -13.39 0.17 -19.29
C PRO A 65 -14.72 0.68 -18.75
N LEU A 66 -15.37 -0.12 -17.89
CA LEU A 66 -16.63 0.23 -17.23
C LEU A 66 -16.44 1.33 -16.18
N ALA A 67 -15.44 1.19 -15.33
CA ALA A 67 -15.14 2.14 -14.26
C ALA A 67 -14.77 3.52 -14.84
N LYS A 68 -14.01 3.57 -15.95
CA LYS A 68 -13.72 4.82 -16.67
C LYS A 68 -15.00 5.48 -17.23
N GLN A 69 -15.95 4.70 -17.76
CA GLN A 69 -17.22 5.25 -18.25
C GLN A 69 -18.16 5.69 -17.11
N LEU A 70 -18.23 4.92 -16.02
CA LEU A 70 -19.02 5.28 -14.83
C LEU A 70 -18.49 6.55 -14.17
N TYR A 71 -17.17 6.68 -14.00
CA TYR A 71 -16.54 7.90 -13.47
C TYR A 71 -16.90 9.14 -14.29
N ALA A 72 -16.92 9.03 -15.61
CA ALA A 72 -17.14 10.16 -16.50
C ALA A 72 -18.62 10.49 -16.79
N LYS A 73 -19.57 9.59 -16.49
CA LYS A 73 -20.97 9.70 -16.97
C LYS A 73 -22.06 9.29 -15.98
N SER A 74 -21.75 8.62 -14.86
CA SER A 74 -22.79 8.18 -13.93
C SER A 74 -23.34 9.39 -13.15
N PRO A 75 -24.67 9.52 -12.98
CA PRO A 75 -25.26 10.61 -12.18
C PRO A 75 -25.03 10.43 -10.67
N VAL A 76 -24.53 9.25 -10.26
CA VAL A 76 -24.21 8.91 -8.86
C VAL A 76 -22.79 8.35 -8.76
N LYS A 77 -22.17 8.48 -7.59
CA LYS A 77 -20.83 7.95 -7.32
C LYS A 77 -20.82 6.42 -7.39
N ALA A 78 -20.36 5.85 -8.49
CA ALA A 78 -20.42 4.40 -8.68
C ALA A 78 -19.51 3.61 -7.74
N TYR A 79 -19.91 2.36 -7.45
CA TYR A 79 -19.15 1.36 -6.71
C TYR A 79 -19.16 0.03 -7.48
N LEU A 80 -18.00 -0.62 -7.56
CA LEU A 80 -17.80 -1.92 -8.21
C LEU A 80 -16.99 -2.86 -7.30
N PRO A 81 -17.10 -4.20 -7.43
CA PRO A 81 -16.22 -5.14 -6.72
C PRO A 81 -14.83 -5.16 -7.35
N THR A 82 -13.76 -5.19 -6.56
CA THR A 82 -12.37 -5.26 -7.06
C THR A 82 -11.92 -6.67 -7.48
N ARG A 83 -12.86 -7.63 -7.54
CA ARG A 83 -12.65 -9.01 -8.04
C ARG A 83 -13.93 -9.59 -8.65
N LEU A 84 -13.84 -10.85 -9.07
CA LEU A 84 -14.92 -11.72 -9.56
C LEU A 84 -15.15 -12.88 -8.56
N PRO A 85 -16.18 -13.73 -8.72
CA PRO A 85 -16.39 -14.89 -7.86
C PRO A 85 -15.32 -15.96 -8.10
N ASP A 86 -14.83 -16.60 -7.05
CA ASP A 86 -13.68 -17.52 -7.02
C ASP A 86 -14.09 -18.93 -7.52
N SER A 87 -14.68 -18.99 -8.71
CA SER A 87 -15.65 -20.03 -9.11
C SER A 87 -15.23 -20.88 -10.33
N ASP A 88 -13.92 -20.97 -10.61
CA ASP A 88 -13.26 -21.80 -11.65
C ASP A 88 -13.68 -21.55 -13.13
N TRP A 89 -14.57 -20.58 -13.43
CA TRP A 89 -14.97 -20.27 -14.81
C TRP A 89 -13.85 -19.61 -15.62
N ASN A 90 -13.82 -19.92 -16.91
CA ASN A 90 -12.84 -19.35 -17.85
C ASN A 90 -13.15 -17.90 -18.21
N TYR A 91 -14.42 -17.52 -18.34
CA TYR A 91 -14.81 -16.17 -18.72
C TYR A 91 -16.12 -15.71 -18.07
N TYR A 92 -16.21 -14.40 -17.91
CA TYR A 92 -17.40 -13.67 -17.46
C TYR A 92 -17.83 -12.69 -18.55
N ALA A 93 -19.13 -12.54 -18.77
CA ALA A 93 -19.70 -11.49 -19.60
C ALA A 93 -20.34 -10.42 -18.71
N ILE A 94 -20.15 -9.15 -19.05
CA ILE A 94 -20.72 -8.01 -18.32
C ILE A 94 -21.64 -7.25 -19.28
N THR A 95 -22.88 -7.00 -18.86
CA THR A 95 -23.75 -6.00 -19.50
C THR A 95 -23.92 -4.82 -18.54
N SER A 96 -24.07 -3.60 -19.08
CA SER A 96 -24.17 -2.40 -18.25
C SER A 96 -24.98 -1.30 -18.94
N ASN A 97 -25.81 -0.63 -18.14
CA ASN A 97 -26.73 0.42 -18.58
C ASN A 97 -26.69 1.58 -17.58
N PHE A 98 -26.71 2.81 -18.08
CA PHE A 98 -27.06 3.98 -17.29
C PHE A 98 -28.58 4.02 -17.09
N LEU A 99 -29.01 4.49 -15.93
CA LEU A 99 -30.40 4.78 -15.59
C LEU A 99 -30.55 6.29 -15.40
N GLU A 100 -31.78 6.81 -15.42
CA GLU A 100 -32.05 8.25 -15.20
C GLU A 100 -31.46 8.76 -13.87
N ASP A 101 -31.54 7.93 -12.82
CA ASP A 101 -31.07 8.22 -11.47
C ASP A 101 -29.78 7.47 -11.08
N GLY A 102 -29.17 6.69 -11.98
CA GLY A 102 -28.04 5.83 -11.61
C GLY A 102 -27.51 4.88 -12.69
N TYR A 103 -27.33 3.60 -12.34
CA TYR A 103 -26.83 2.56 -13.26
C TYR A 103 -27.21 1.15 -12.81
N LYS A 104 -27.24 0.20 -13.76
CA LYS A 104 -27.36 -1.24 -13.51
C LYS A 104 -26.34 -2.03 -14.32
N ILE A 105 -25.78 -3.07 -13.71
CA ILE A 105 -24.75 -3.96 -14.26
C ILE A 105 -25.13 -5.39 -13.93
N ASP A 106 -25.15 -6.27 -14.94
CA ASP A 106 -25.40 -7.71 -14.79
C ASP A 106 -24.19 -8.50 -15.26
N VAL A 107 -23.81 -9.54 -14.51
CA VAL A 107 -22.65 -10.38 -14.82
C VAL A 107 -23.06 -11.83 -14.96
N HIS A 108 -22.70 -12.42 -16.10
CA HIS A 108 -23.11 -13.76 -16.52
C HIS A 108 -21.91 -14.69 -16.70
N LYS A 109 -22.13 -16.00 -16.58
CA LYS A 109 -21.15 -17.00 -17.04
C LYS A 109 -20.94 -16.89 -18.55
N SER A 110 -19.70 -16.98 -19.01
CA SER A 110 -19.36 -17.03 -20.44
C SER A 110 -18.43 -18.20 -20.76
N ALA A 111 -18.66 -18.83 -21.93
CA ALA A 111 -17.68 -19.72 -22.56
C ALA A 111 -16.81 -18.98 -23.60
N LEU A 112 -17.21 -17.76 -24.00
CA LEU A 112 -16.54 -16.93 -24.98
C LEU A 112 -15.55 -15.98 -24.32
N LEU A 113 -14.39 -15.80 -24.96
CA LEU A 113 -13.42 -14.75 -24.64
C LEU A 113 -14.13 -13.37 -24.70
N PRO A 114 -14.03 -12.51 -23.67
CA PRO A 114 -14.59 -11.16 -23.74
C PRO A 114 -13.93 -10.36 -24.87
N SER A 115 -14.70 -9.49 -25.52
CA SER A 115 -14.14 -8.50 -26.43
C SER A 115 -13.71 -7.27 -25.63
N ALA A 116 -12.81 -6.45 -26.19
CA ALA A 116 -12.44 -5.17 -25.57
C ALA A 116 -13.63 -4.20 -25.36
N GLY A 117 -14.76 -4.46 -26.04
CA GLY A 117 -16.02 -3.72 -25.86
C GLY A 117 -17.05 -4.38 -24.94
N SER A 118 -16.94 -5.68 -24.60
CA SER A 118 -17.95 -6.42 -23.81
C SER A 118 -17.89 -6.16 -22.30
N THR A 119 -17.49 -4.94 -21.94
CA THR A 119 -17.46 -4.37 -20.59
C THR A 119 -17.87 -2.88 -20.62
N LEU A 120 -18.23 -2.34 -21.78
CA LEU A 120 -18.66 -0.94 -21.94
C LEU A 120 -20.18 -0.82 -21.71
N PRO A 121 -20.67 0.31 -21.17
CA PRO A 121 -22.07 0.68 -21.27
C PRO A 121 -22.53 0.69 -22.72
N SER A 122 -23.74 0.21 -22.97
CA SER A 122 -24.35 0.13 -24.30
C SER A 122 -23.65 -0.80 -25.31
N SER A 123 -22.79 -1.73 -24.88
CA SER A 123 -22.25 -2.76 -25.79
C SER A 123 -23.36 -3.70 -26.28
N THR A 124 -23.67 -3.68 -27.58
CA THR A 124 -24.69 -4.52 -28.24
C THR A 124 -24.22 -5.97 -28.41
N THR A 125 -23.95 -6.64 -27.30
CA THR A 125 -23.40 -8.00 -27.25
C THR A 125 -24.49 -9.07 -27.28
N SER A 126 -24.39 -9.95 -28.29
CA SER A 126 -25.08 -11.23 -28.50
C SER A 126 -25.82 -11.84 -27.30
N THR A 127 -27.06 -12.27 -27.53
CA THR A 127 -28.00 -12.86 -26.55
C THR A 127 -27.60 -14.21 -25.94
N ASN A 128 -26.45 -14.79 -26.32
CA ASN A 128 -26.04 -16.14 -25.93
C ASN A 128 -25.16 -16.15 -24.65
N PHE A 129 -25.67 -15.60 -23.55
CA PHE A 129 -25.02 -15.65 -22.25
C PHE A 129 -25.47 -16.83 -21.39
N GLY A 130 -24.61 -17.25 -20.46
CA GLY A 130 -24.98 -18.21 -19.42
C GLY A 130 -25.84 -17.57 -18.32
N PRO A 131 -26.14 -18.33 -17.24
CA PRO A 131 -26.93 -17.83 -16.13
C PRO A 131 -26.28 -16.61 -15.47
N LEU A 132 -27.13 -15.72 -14.97
CA LEU A 132 -26.76 -14.56 -14.14
C LEU A 132 -26.03 -15.06 -12.88
N LEU A 133 -24.84 -14.52 -12.63
CA LEU A 133 -24.06 -14.75 -11.41
C LEU A 133 -24.37 -13.68 -10.37
N PHE A 134 -24.37 -12.41 -10.77
CA PHE A 134 -24.72 -11.30 -9.91
C PHE A 134 -25.23 -10.10 -10.71
N SER A 135 -26.10 -9.32 -10.07
CA SER A 135 -26.58 -8.00 -10.50
C SER A 135 -26.12 -6.97 -9.49
N LEU A 136 -25.68 -5.80 -9.93
CA LEU A 136 -25.42 -4.66 -9.06
C LEU A 136 -25.98 -3.38 -9.68
N SER A 137 -26.46 -2.47 -8.83
CA SER A 137 -27.03 -1.20 -9.26
C SER A 137 -26.80 -0.11 -8.22
N ALA A 138 -26.87 1.14 -8.67
CA ALA A 138 -27.09 2.28 -7.80
C ALA A 138 -28.17 3.17 -8.40
N GLY A 139 -28.85 3.92 -7.55
CA GLY A 139 -29.88 4.88 -7.93
C GLY A 139 -30.35 5.67 -6.72
N LYS A 140 -31.54 6.26 -6.82
CA LYS A 140 -32.22 6.90 -5.69
C LYS A 140 -32.45 5.90 -4.56
N ALA A 141 -32.15 6.32 -3.32
CA ALA A 141 -32.32 5.49 -2.15
C ALA A 141 -33.79 5.03 -1.98
N SER A 142 -33.97 3.74 -1.75
CA SER A 142 -35.25 3.09 -1.55
C SER A 142 -35.33 2.45 -0.15
N THR A 143 -36.55 2.31 0.37
CA THR A 143 -36.80 1.52 1.58
C THR A 143 -36.78 0.04 1.20
N GLN A 144 -35.78 -0.69 1.68
CA GLN A 144 -35.74 -2.15 1.52
C GLN A 144 -36.72 -2.84 2.45
N GLY A 145 -37.25 -3.98 2.01
CA GLY A 145 -38.03 -4.87 2.87
C GLY A 145 -37.18 -5.43 4.01
N THR A 146 -37.76 -5.54 5.20
CA THR A 146 -37.16 -6.29 6.31
C THR A 146 -37.34 -7.78 6.09
N GLY A 147 -36.25 -8.55 6.05
CA GLY A 147 -36.32 -10.01 6.01
C GLY A 147 -36.94 -10.59 7.30
N THR A 148 -37.53 -11.79 7.21
CA THR A 148 -38.38 -12.32 8.29
C THR A 148 -37.62 -12.85 9.50
N ILE A 149 -36.37 -13.31 9.32
CA ILE A 149 -35.53 -13.86 10.39
C ILE A 149 -34.25 -13.02 10.50
N LEU A 150 -34.10 -12.26 11.58
CA LEU A 150 -32.84 -11.56 11.88
C LEU A 150 -31.79 -12.57 12.36
N LEU A 151 -30.65 -12.63 11.66
CA LEU A 151 -29.51 -13.49 11.97
C LEU A 151 -28.46 -12.74 12.81
N GLN A 152 -28.20 -11.48 12.46
CA GLN A 152 -27.21 -10.64 13.15
C GLN A 152 -27.52 -9.15 12.94
N GLN A 153 -27.15 -8.31 13.90
CA GLN A 153 -27.04 -6.87 13.75
C GLN A 153 -25.66 -6.40 14.24
N LYS A 154 -24.98 -5.53 13.48
CA LYS A 154 -23.72 -4.89 13.91
C LYS A 154 -23.44 -3.62 13.11
N GLY A 155 -23.01 -2.55 13.79
CA GLY A 155 -22.44 -1.34 13.13
C GLY A 155 -23.35 -0.64 12.12
N GLY A 156 -24.66 -0.58 12.37
CA GLY A 156 -25.63 -0.01 11.43
C GLY A 156 -26.05 -0.95 10.29
N TRP A 157 -25.68 -2.23 10.36
CA TRP A 157 -26.05 -3.26 9.40
C TRP A 157 -26.86 -4.40 10.01
N ASN A 158 -27.90 -4.81 9.28
CA ASN A 158 -28.79 -5.90 9.63
C ASN A 158 -28.61 -7.06 8.64
N PHE A 159 -28.55 -8.30 9.14
CA PHE A 159 -28.38 -9.52 8.34
C PHE A 159 -29.60 -10.42 8.55
N TYR A 160 -30.37 -10.67 7.50
CA TYR A 160 -31.60 -11.45 7.54
C TYR A 160 -31.54 -12.71 6.67
N ALA A 161 -32.43 -13.65 6.97
CA ALA A 161 -32.82 -14.73 6.07
C ALA A 161 -34.36 -14.81 5.95
N ASP A 162 -34.84 -15.44 4.88
CA ASP A 162 -36.20 -15.98 4.83
C ASP A 162 -36.30 -17.39 5.45
N ALA A 163 -37.52 -17.92 5.53
CA ALA A 163 -37.80 -19.23 6.10
C ALA A 163 -37.28 -20.42 5.25
N ALA A 164 -36.94 -20.22 3.97
CA ALA A 164 -36.30 -21.25 3.15
C ALA A 164 -34.77 -21.26 3.32
N ALA A 165 -34.17 -20.09 3.50
CA ALA A 165 -32.74 -19.92 3.74
C ALA A 165 -32.31 -20.34 5.16
N ALA A 166 -33.14 -20.09 6.17
CA ALA A 166 -32.85 -20.40 7.58
C ALA A 166 -33.79 -21.46 8.20
N GLY A 167 -34.60 -22.16 7.39
CA GLY A 167 -35.59 -23.15 7.87
C GLY A 167 -35.01 -24.42 8.52
N LYS A 168 -33.70 -24.66 8.39
CA LYS A 168 -32.95 -25.66 9.15
C LYS A 168 -32.01 -24.94 10.10
N GLU A 169 -31.96 -25.38 11.36
CA GLU A 169 -31.07 -24.76 12.36
C GLU A 169 -29.58 -24.87 11.95
N THR A 170 -29.18 -25.93 11.23
CA THR A 170 -27.83 -26.07 10.65
C THR A 170 -27.48 -24.92 9.72
N ASP A 171 -28.39 -24.60 8.79
CA ASP A 171 -28.20 -23.60 7.74
C ASP A 171 -28.24 -22.19 8.35
N LYS A 172 -29.17 -21.98 9.29
CA LYS A 172 -29.27 -20.76 10.10
C LYS A 172 -27.99 -20.51 10.90
N GLN A 173 -27.45 -21.50 11.60
CA GLN A 173 -26.20 -21.38 12.35
C GLN A 173 -25.00 -21.16 11.41
N GLN A 174 -24.96 -21.79 10.23
CA GLN A 174 -23.93 -21.54 9.22
C GLN A 174 -23.95 -20.08 8.74
N LEU A 175 -25.14 -19.52 8.46
CA LEU A 175 -25.29 -18.11 8.07
C LEU A 175 -24.90 -17.15 9.20
N ILE A 176 -25.34 -17.42 10.44
CA ILE A 176 -24.95 -16.63 11.63
C ILE A 176 -23.42 -16.64 11.80
N GLN A 177 -22.77 -17.79 11.73
CA GLN A 177 -21.32 -17.91 11.85
C GLN A 177 -20.57 -17.21 10.71
N ALA A 178 -21.07 -17.29 9.47
CA ALA A 178 -20.46 -16.63 8.33
C ALA A 178 -20.53 -15.10 8.44
N PHE A 179 -21.70 -14.54 8.78
CA PHE A 179 -21.84 -13.08 8.97
C PHE A 179 -21.11 -12.60 10.23
N ALA A 180 -21.12 -13.36 11.33
CA ALA A 180 -20.34 -13.05 12.53
C ALA A 180 -18.82 -13.17 12.30
N GLY A 181 -18.39 -13.99 11.33
CA GLY A 181 -17.02 -14.05 10.85
C GLY A 181 -16.65 -12.81 10.04
N ALA A 182 -17.44 -12.50 9.00
CA ALA A 182 -17.22 -11.37 8.11
C ALA A 182 -17.19 -10.02 8.87
N THR A 183 -18.22 -9.76 9.68
CA THR A 183 -18.41 -8.49 10.39
C THR A 183 -17.41 -8.24 11.53
N LYS A 184 -16.43 -9.12 11.76
CA LYS A 184 -15.29 -8.84 12.68
C LYS A 184 -14.37 -7.76 12.11
N PHE A 185 -14.13 -7.74 10.81
CA PHE A 185 -13.14 -6.90 10.14
C PHE A 185 -13.77 -5.62 9.56
N SER A 186 -14.50 -4.91 10.44
CA SER A 186 -15.54 -3.91 10.14
C SER A 186 -16.79 -4.46 9.44
N VAL A 187 -17.83 -3.62 9.44
CA VAL A 187 -18.90 -3.61 8.44
C VAL A 187 -18.29 -3.40 7.04
N PRO A 188 -18.86 -3.95 5.94
CA PRO A 188 -18.22 -3.92 4.61
C PRO A 188 -17.86 -2.52 4.10
N PHE A 189 -18.56 -1.48 4.55
CA PHE A 189 -18.29 -0.08 4.22
C PHE A 189 -18.30 0.80 5.48
N THR A 190 -17.19 1.48 5.77
CA THR A 190 -17.12 2.46 6.87
C THR A 190 -18.17 3.57 6.68
N ASP A 191 -18.79 4.00 7.78
CA ASP A 191 -19.82 5.05 7.86
C ASP A 191 -21.13 4.80 7.06
N ALA A 192 -21.32 3.62 6.45
CA ALA A 192 -22.54 3.25 5.73
C ALA A 192 -23.57 2.52 6.60
N LYS A 193 -24.86 2.68 6.30
CA LYS A 193 -25.96 1.84 6.82
C LYS A 193 -26.41 0.85 5.74
N GLY A 194 -26.85 -0.35 6.12
CA GLY A 194 -27.24 -1.35 5.14
C GLY A 194 -27.97 -2.58 5.67
N THR A 195 -28.42 -3.40 4.73
CA THR A 195 -29.14 -4.64 4.95
C THR A 195 -28.55 -5.72 4.06
N VAL A 196 -28.34 -6.92 4.61
CA VAL A 196 -28.11 -8.15 3.86
C VAL A 196 -29.31 -9.06 4.06
N GLN A 197 -29.78 -9.71 2.99
CA GLN A 197 -30.86 -10.69 3.04
C GLN A 197 -30.46 -11.94 2.25
N VAL A 198 -30.77 -13.10 2.81
CA VAL A 198 -30.60 -14.40 2.14
C VAL A 198 -31.97 -15.00 1.89
N THR A 199 -32.27 -15.36 0.63
CA THR A 199 -33.53 -15.99 0.25
C THR A 199 -33.31 -17.33 -0.44
N GLY A 200 -34.26 -18.25 -0.31
CA GLY A 200 -34.19 -19.57 -0.95
C GLY A 200 -33.15 -20.54 -0.37
N SER A 201 -33.07 -21.74 -0.95
CA SER A 201 -32.28 -22.86 -0.42
C SER A 201 -31.52 -23.61 -1.51
N GLY A 202 -30.50 -24.38 -1.14
CA GLY A 202 -29.72 -25.19 -2.07
C GLY A 202 -29.06 -24.35 -3.16
N THR A 203 -29.24 -24.76 -4.42
CA THR A 203 -28.73 -24.07 -5.62
C THR A 203 -29.45 -22.78 -5.95
N ASP A 204 -30.68 -22.62 -5.46
CA ASP A 204 -31.57 -21.50 -5.82
C ASP A 204 -31.49 -20.36 -4.79
N ARG A 205 -30.53 -20.46 -3.87
CA ARG A 205 -30.29 -19.46 -2.82
C ARG A 205 -29.68 -18.19 -3.41
N VAL A 206 -30.32 -17.06 -3.10
CA VAL A 206 -29.90 -15.72 -3.51
C VAL A 206 -29.43 -14.94 -2.29
N TYR A 207 -28.36 -14.17 -2.45
CA TYR A 207 -27.80 -13.30 -1.42
C TYR A 207 -27.87 -11.85 -1.92
N SER A 208 -28.65 -11.01 -1.26
CA SER A 208 -28.73 -9.58 -1.58
C SER A 208 -28.11 -8.72 -0.48
N ALA A 209 -27.50 -7.62 -0.89
CA ALA A 209 -27.01 -6.55 -0.03
C ALA A 209 -27.53 -5.21 -0.56
N TYR A 210 -27.92 -4.32 0.35
CA TYR A 210 -28.27 -2.94 0.06
C TYR A 210 -27.59 -2.00 1.06
N TRP A 211 -27.11 -0.84 0.61
CA TRP A 211 -26.52 0.16 1.49
C TRP A 211 -26.69 1.59 1.02
N THR A 212 -26.47 2.53 1.94
CA THR A 212 -26.39 3.97 1.68
C THR A 212 -25.42 4.64 2.65
N TYR A 213 -24.84 5.76 2.22
CA TYR A 213 -23.99 6.63 3.05
C TYR A 213 -24.69 7.93 3.46
N ASP A 214 -25.69 8.36 2.69
CA ASP A 214 -26.34 9.67 2.80
C ASP A 214 -27.88 9.60 2.84
N ASN A 215 -28.46 8.42 2.64
CA ASN A 215 -29.89 8.16 2.46
C ASN A 215 -30.49 8.85 1.22
N LYS A 216 -29.65 9.28 0.26
CA LYS A 216 -30.05 9.83 -1.05
C LYS A 216 -29.72 8.86 -2.17
N THR A 217 -28.53 8.24 -2.12
CA THR A 217 -28.12 7.19 -3.06
C THR A 217 -28.25 5.83 -2.40
N GLY A 218 -28.97 4.91 -3.04
CA GLY A 218 -29.05 3.50 -2.66
C GLY A 218 -28.20 2.64 -3.59
N TYR A 219 -27.44 1.72 -3.02
CA TYR A 219 -26.60 0.76 -3.74
C TYR A 219 -27.11 -0.66 -3.47
N THR A 220 -27.21 -1.49 -4.51
CA THR A 220 -27.70 -2.88 -4.41
C THR A 220 -26.72 -3.84 -5.06
N PHE A 221 -26.54 -5.02 -4.44
CA PHE A 221 -25.77 -6.15 -4.97
C PHE A 221 -26.54 -7.44 -4.69
N GLU A 222 -27.00 -8.12 -5.75
CA GLU A 222 -27.61 -9.46 -5.69
C GLU A 222 -26.62 -10.48 -6.25
N SER A 223 -26.36 -11.59 -5.55
CA SER A 223 -25.52 -12.68 -6.02
C SER A 223 -26.19 -14.05 -5.92
N ARG A 224 -25.91 -14.89 -6.91
CA ARG A 224 -26.38 -16.28 -7.10
C ARG A 224 -25.19 -17.26 -7.09
N THR A 225 -24.13 -16.85 -6.40
CA THR A 225 -22.85 -17.55 -6.20
C THR A 225 -22.84 -18.33 -4.89
N SER A 226 -21.69 -18.83 -4.43
CA SER A 226 -21.59 -19.33 -3.05
C SER A 226 -21.71 -18.20 -2.02
N LEU A 227 -22.00 -18.56 -0.76
CA LEU A 227 -21.94 -17.64 0.38
C LEU A 227 -20.53 -17.03 0.56
N ALA A 228 -19.49 -17.83 0.30
CA ALA A 228 -18.11 -17.39 0.36
C ALA A 228 -17.84 -16.32 -0.71
N ASP A 229 -18.26 -16.55 -1.96
CA ASP A 229 -18.18 -15.58 -3.05
C ASP A 229 -18.94 -14.28 -2.74
N PHE A 230 -20.16 -14.37 -2.22
CA PHE A 230 -20.98 -13.19 -1.90
C PHE A 230 -20.30 -12.30 -0.85
N ILE A 231 -19.82 -12.89 0.25
CA ILE A 231 -19.05 -12.17 1.28
C ILE A 231 -17.74 -11.63 0.66
N SER A 232 -17.04 -12.45 -0.12
CA SER A 232 -15.81 -12.10 -0.83
C SER A 232 -15.95 -10.88 -1.73
N LEU A 233 -17.05 -10.80 -2.47
CA LEU A 233 -17.38 -9.70 -3.39
C LEU A 233 -17.83 -8.47 -2.62
N LEU A 234 -18.74 -8.61 -1.65
CA LEU A 234 -19.27 -7.50 -0.84
C LEU A 234 -18.15 -6.69 -0.16
N TYR A 235 -17.16 -7.37 0.42
CA TYR A 235 -16.00 -6.70 1.06
C TYR A 235 -14.94 -6.20 0.06
N SER A 236 -15.07 -6.53 -1.24
CA SER A 236 -14.20 -6.05 -2.31
C SER A 236 -14.68 -4.76 -2.99
N PHE A 237 -15.91 -4.30 -2.72
CA PHE A 237 -16.46 -3.10 -3.35
C PHE A 237 -15.69 -1.83 -2.94
N ARG A 238 -15.32 -1.00 -3.92
CA ARG A 238 -14.70 0.33 -3.71
C ARG A 238 -15.40 1.39 -4.57
N PRO A 239 -15.32 2.68 -4.22
CA PRO A 239 -15.85 3.75 -5.06
C PRO A 239 -14.99 3.94 -6.32
N VAL A 240 -15.67 4.11 -7.45
CA VAL A 240 -15.09 4.47 -8.74
C VAL A 240 -14.87 5.99 -8.77
N ILE A 241 -13.64 6.41 -8.44
CA ILE A 241 -13.20 7.81 -8.43
C ILE A 241 -11.77 7.92 -8.98
N ASN A 242 -11.39 9.08 -9.53
CA ASN A 242 -9.99 9.41 -9.73
C ASN A 242 -9.31 9.58 -8.36
N LEU A 243 -8.37 8.71 -8.02
CA LEU A 243 -7.65 8.73 -6.76
C LEU A 243 -6.77 9.99 -6.62
N LEU A 244 -6.26 10.52 -7.74
CA LEU A 244 -5.52 11.79 -7.75
C LEU A 244 -6.38 13.01 -7.40
N ASN A 245 -7.71 12.87 -7.26
CA ASN A 245 -8.57 13.95 -6.71
C ASN A 245 -8.61 13.93 -5.17
N SER A 246 -7.97 12.94 -4.52
CA SER A 246 -7.96 12.77 -3.06
C SER A 246 -6.56 12.60 -2.47
N THR A 247 -5.51 12.53 -3.29
CA THR A 247 -4.13 12.32 -2.83
C THR A 247 -3.13 12.78 -3.89
N ASP A 248 -1.93 13.16 -3.48
CA ASP A 248 -0.81 13.51 -4.38
C ASP A 248 0.00 12.29 -4.83
N VAL A 249 0.12 11.28 -3.96
CA VAL A 249 0.83 10.01 -4.22
C VAL A 249 -0.06 8.82 -3.85
N ILE A 250 -0.16 7.84 -4.75
CA ILE A 250 -0.97 6.63 -4.61
C ILE A 250 -0.02 5.44 -4.50
N LEU A 251 -0.06 4.73 -3.35
CA LEU A 251 0.80 3.58 -3.06
C LEU A 251 -0.04 2.37 -2.65
N LEU A 252 -0.53 1.61 -3.65
CA LEU A 252 -1.47 0.52 -3.45
C LEU A 252 -0.88 -0.83 -3.88
N PRO A 253 -1.11 -1.94 -3.14
CA PRO A 253 -0.52 -3.22 -3.48
C PRO A 253 -1.18 -3.82 -4.73
N LEU A 254 -0.35 -4.32 -5.63
CA LEU A 254 -0.72 -4.86 -6.93
C LEU A 254 -0.42 -6.36 -6.99
N GLU A 255 -1.49 -7.14 -6.90
CA GLU A 255 -1.45 -8.61 -6.92
C GLU A 255 -1.85 -9.17 -8.29
N GLN A 256 -0.91 -9.82 -8.97
CA GLN A 256 -1.16 -10.54 -10.22
C GLN A 256 -1.28 -12.05 -10.00
N GLU A 257 -2.04 -12.71 -10.87
CA GLU A 257 -2.27 -14.16 -10.83
C GLU A 257 -2.36 -14.75 -12.24
N TRP A 258 -1.61 -15.83 -12.49
CA TRP A 258 -1.64 -16.65 -13.70
C TRP A 258 -2.02 -18.09 -13.40
N LEU A 259 -3.08 -18.55 -14.03
CA LEU A 259 -3.47 -19.96 -14.12
C LEU A 259 -3.01 -20.54 -15.46
N MET A 260 -1.98 -21.39 -15.42
CA MET A 260 -1.35 -22.01 -16.60
C MET A 260 -1.62 -23.51 -16.65
N GLY A 261 -1.80 -24.10 -17.83
CA GLY A 261 -1.94 -25.56 -17.98
C GLY A 261 -0.66 -26.21 -18.50
N ILE A 262 -0.25 -27.34 -17.93
CA ILE A 262 0.82 -28.17 -18.53
C ILE A 262 0.41 -28.56 -19.96
N GLY A 263 1.32 -28.36 -20.92
CA GLY A 263 1.08 -28.60 -22.35
C GLY A 263 0.27 -27.52 -23.07
N ARG A 264 -0.22 -26.47 -22.39
CA ARG A 264 -0.99 -25.37 -23.01
C ARG A 264 -0.14 -24.12 -23.20
N THR A 265 -0.24 -23.48 -24.37
CA THR A 265 0.45 -22.22 -24.72
C THR A 265 -0.31 -20.96 -24.27
N THR A 266 -1.22 -21.06 -23.29
CA THR A 266 -1.89 -19.88 -22.71
C THR A 266 -1.93 -19.92 -21.18
N ALA A 267 -1.69 -18.75 -20.58
CA ALA A 267 -2.05 -18.44 -19.21
C ALA A 267 -3.44 -17.77 -19.18
N PHE A 268 -4.20 -17.95 -18.12
CA PHE A 268 -5.41 -17.19 -17.81
C PHE A 268 -5.15 -16.23 -16.65
N HIS A 269 -5.54 -14.97 -16.83
CA HIS A 269 -5.47 -13.90 -15.83
C HIS A 269 -6.87 -13.73 -15.23
N SER A 270 -7.10 -14.23 -14.02
CA SER A 270 -8.41 -14.19 -13.34
C SER A 270 -8.98 -12.78 -13.23
N LYS A 271 -8.21 -11.84 -12.68
CA LYS A 271 -8.61 -10.43 -12.47
C LYS A 271 -8.84 -9.64 -13.75
N MET A 272 -8.16 -9.99 -14.85
CA MET A 272 -8.33 -9.35 -16.18
C MET A 272 -9.36 -10.04 -17.06
N ASN A 273 -9.85 -11.24 -16.68
CA ASN A 273 -10.77 -12.07 -17.49
C ASN A 273 -10.22 -12.42 -18.90
N GLN A 274 -8.89 -12.48 -19.03
CA GLN A 274 -8.18 -12.57 -20.32
C GLN A 274 -7.19 -13.75 -20.37
N ARG A 275 -6.95 -14.29 -21.57
CA ARG A 275 -5.82 -15.20 -21.84
C ARG A 275 -4.64 -14.50 -22.50
N THR A 276 -3.44 -14.86 -22.07
CA THR A 276 -2.17 -14.41 -22.65
C THR A 276 -1.41 -15.59 -23.24
N THR A 277 -0.86 -15.41 -24.44
CA THR A 277 -0.06 -16.42 -25.13
C THR A 277 1.34 -16.56 -24.52
N LEU A 278 1.69 -17.79 -24.16
CA LEU A 278 3.01 -18.17 -23.67
C LEU A 278 3.93 -18.54 -24.83
N SER A 279 5.18 -18.09 -24.77
CA SER A 279 6.23 -18.39 -25.77
C SER A 279 6.54 -19.87 -25.92
N SER A 280 6.33 -20.65 -24.85
CA SER A 280 6.29 -22.11 -24.91
C SER A 280 5.39 -22.66 -23.81
N ALA A 281 4.74 -23.80 -24.06
CA ALA A 281 3.86 -24.42 -23.08
C ALA A 281 4.64 -24.96 -21.87
N PRO A 282 4.18 -24.69 -20.61
CA PRO A 282 4.68 -25.34 -19.41
C PRO A 282 4.77 -26.86 -19.53
N ALA A 283 5.80 -27.44 -18.93
CA ALA A 283 6.13 -28.85 -19.08
C ALA A 283 6.58 -29.47 -17.77
N ILE A 284 6.39 -30.77 -17.61
CA ILE A 284 7.06 -31.56 -16.56
C ILE A 284 8.30 -32.19 -17.22
N ILE A 285 9.48 -31.91 -16.68
CA ILE A 285 10.76 -32.41 -17.19
C ILE A 285 11.53 -32.98 -15.99
N LYS A 286 11.88 -34.27 -16.07
CA LYS A 286 12.54 -35.02 -14.96
C LYS A 286 11.83 -34.82 -13.61
N GLY A 287 10.50 -34.96 -13.61
CA GLY A 287 9.65 -34.82 -12.42
C GLY A 287 9.39 -33.38 -11.93
N SER A 288 10.11 -32.38 -12.46
CA SER A 288 9.96 -30.97 -12.05
C SER A 288 9.11 -30.17 -13.06
N VAL A 289 8.35 -29.18 -12.58
CA VAL A 289 7.61 -28.24 -13.44
C VAL A 289 8.55 -27.17 -13.99
N TYR A 290 8.48 -26.94 -15.30
CA TYR A 290 9.26 -25.94 -16.03
C TYR A 290 8.36 -24.89 -16.70
N LEU A 291 8.76 -23.63 -16.58
CA LEU A 291 8.03 -22.45 -17.09
C LEU A 291 8.90 -21.63 -18.06
N PRO A 292 8.29 -20.96 -19.07
CA PRO A 292 9.02 -20.16 -20.07
C PRO A 292 9.53 -18.84 -19.47
N LEU A 293 10.85 -18.70 -19.32
CA LEU A 293 11.47 -17.61 -18.55
C LEU A 293 11.00 -16.22 -19.00
N LYS A 294 10.93 -15.97 -20.32
CA LYS A 294 10.50 -14.68 -20.89
C LYS A 294 9.13 -14.22 -20.37
N ASN A 295 8.15 -15.12 -20.31
CA ASN A 295 6.81 -14.76 -19.85
C ASN A 295 6.76 -14.57 -18.34
N ILE A 296 7.57 -15.31 -17.57
CA ILE A 296 7.63 -15.14 -16.12
C ILE A 296 8.28 -13.80 -15.75
N VAL A 297 9.37 -13.41 -16.43
CA VAL A 297 9.99 -12.09 -16.21
C VAL A 297 9.00 -10.98 -16.56
N GLN A 298 8.25 -11.12 -17.67
CA GLN A 298 7.18 -10.16 -18.04
C GLN A 298 6.05 -10.10 -16.98
N PHE A 299 5.68 -11.22 -16.36
CA PHE A 299 4.67 -11.27 -15.28
C PHE A 299 5.12 -10.53 -14.02
N ILE A 300 6.38 -10.68 -13.61
CA ILE A 300 6.96 -9.91 -12.49
C ILE A 300 7.38 -8.48 -12.88
N GLN A 301 6.85 -7.97 -14.00
CA GLN A 301 7.12 -6.65 -14.58
C GLN A 301 8.62 -6.36 -14.81
N GLY A 302 9.41 -7.42 -14.91
CA GLY A 302 10.86 -7.39 -14.86
C GLY A 302 11.55 -7.21 -16.19
N ASN A 303 12.86 -7.00 -16.14
CA ASN A 303 13.72 -6.81 -17.30
C ASN A 303 14.46 -8.10 -17.65
N MET A 304 14.66 -8.37 -18.95
CA MET A 304 15.42 -9.53 -19.43
C MET A 304 16.27 -9.17 -20.66
N GLN A 305 17.56 -9.47 -20.60
CA GLN A 305 18.51 -9.30 -21.71
C GLN A 305 19.27 -10.61 -21.96
N TYR A 306 19.37 -11.02 -23.22
CA TYR A 306 20.28 -12.09 -23.64
C TYR A 306 21.60 -11.49 -24.15
N VAL A 307 22.72 -12.02 -23.69
CA VAL A 307 24.08 -11.65 -24.13
C VAL A 307 24.68 -12.85 -24.86
N PRO A 308 24.71 -12.84 -26.21
CA PRO A 308 25.13 -14.00 -27.00
C PRO A 308 26.60 -14.40 -26.76
N ALA A 309 27.50 -13.43 -26.63
CA ALA A 309 28.93 -13.68 -26.44
C ALA A 309 29.24 -14.44 -25.14
N GLU A 310 28.41 -14.26 -24.10
CA GLU A 310 28.50 -14.99 -22.83
C GLU A 310 27.59 -16.24 -22.78
N ASN A 311 26.78 -16.48 -23.82
CA ASN A 311 25.67 -17.44 -23.83
C ASN A 311 24.84 -17.40 -22.52
N THR A 312 24.40 -16.20 -22.15
CA THR A 312 23.89 -15.90 -20.80
C THR A 312 22.68 -14.97 -20.87
N ILE A 313 21.69 -15.20 -20.01
CA ILE A 313 20.55 -14.29 -19.80
C ILE A 313 20.74 -13.56 -18.47
N TYR A 314 20.63 -12.24 -18.51
CA TYR A 314 20.50 -11.37 -17.35
C TYR A 314 19.01 -11.04 -17.17
N PHE A 315 18.50 -11.16 -15.95
CA PHE A 315 17.08 -10.90 -15.66
C PHE A 315 16.86 -10.41 -14.22
N SER A 316 15.91 -9.49 -14.04
CA SER A 316 15.53 -8.93 -12.74
C SER A 316 14.02 -8.82 -12.62
N GLU A 317 13.54 -8.61 -11.40
CA GLU A 317 12.22 -8.02 -11.14
C GLU A 317 12.24 -6.52 -11.50
N ASN A 318 11.08 -5.85 -11.51
CA ASN A 318 11.02 -4.39 -11.58
C ASN A 318 11.72 -3.75 -10.35
N GLY A 319 12.30 -2.56 -10.49
CA GLY A 319 13.03 -1.85 -9.43
C GLY A 319 14.35 -2.50 -8.95
N TYR A 320 14.61 -3.78 -9.22
CA TYR A 320 15.79 -4.49 -8.73
C TYR A 320 17.07 -4.18 -9.54
N VAL A 321 18.00 -3.48 -8.90
CA VAL A 321 19.31 -3.08 -9.47
C VAL A 321 20.32 -4.25 -9.59
N ASN A 322 20.00 -5.43 -9.03
CA ASN A 322 20.88 -6.61 -9.01
C ASN A 322 20.29 -7.74 -9.89
N PRO A 323 20.56 -7.76 -11.21
CA PRO A 323 20.05 -8.81 -12.08
C PRO A 323 20.71 -10.17 -11.80
N LEU A 324 19.92 -11.24 -11.92
CA LEU A 324 20.38 -12.61 -11.92
C LEU A 324 21.02 -12.94 -13.28
N LYS A 325 22.22 -13.49 -13.25
CA LYS A 325 22.99 -13.93 -14.43
C LYS A 325 22.89 -15.45 -14.57
N LEU A 326 22.04 -15.93 -15.48
CA LEU A 326 21.89 -17.35 -15.82
C LEU A 326 22.74 -17.69 -17.05
N ASN A 327 23.79 -18.48 -16.85
CA ASN A 327 24.58 -19.02 -17.96
C ASN A 327 23.85 -20.23 -18.59
N LEU A 328 23.51 -20.15 -19.89
CA LEU A 328 22.68 -21.16 -20.55
C LEU A 328 23.43 -22.48 -20.84
N LYS A 329 24.77 -22.47 -20.89
CA LYS A 329 25.59 -23.66 -21.13
C LYS A 329 25.77 -24.52 -19.87
N THR A 330 25.90 -23.90 -18.70
CA THR A 330 26.18 -24.57 -17.42
C THR A 330 24.99 -24.62 -16.47
N GLY A 331 23.97 -23.80 -16.71
CA GLY A 331 22.84 -23.62 -15.82
C GLY A 331 23.17 -22.96 -14.48
N ALA A 332 24.39 -22.46 -14.30
CA ALA A 332 24.78 -21.72 -13.12
C ALA A 332 24.09 -20.35 -13.10
N VAL A 333 23.50 -20.00 -11.96
CA VAL A 333 22.89 -18.70 -11.69
C VAL A 333 23.76 -17.95 -10.70
N TYR A 334 24.06 -16.70 -11.01
CA TYR A 334 24.80 -15.79 -10.15
C TYR A 334 23.93 -14.58 -9.80
N SER A 335 24.04 -14.08 -8.57
CA SER A 335 23.59 -12.74 -8.20
C SER A 335 24.85 -11.91 -7.98
N GLN A 336 24.96 -10.78 -8.70
CA GLN A 336 26.22 -10.07 -8.87
C GLN A 336 27.33 -11.06 -9.33
N SER A 337 28.38 -11.27 -8.52
CA SER A 337 29.46 -12.23 -8.77
C SER A 337 29.32 -13.55 -7.97
N LYS A 338 28.34 -13.67 -7.07
CA LYS A 338 28.18 -14.85 -6.21
C LYS A 338 27.29 -15.88 -6.89
N LYS A 339 27.76 -17.13 -7.02
CA LYS A 339 26.92 -18.25 -7.47
C LYS A 339 25.84 -18.53 -6.43
N VAL A 340 24.58 -18.49 -6.84
CA VAL A 340 23.40 -18.66 -5.97
C VAL A 340 22.62 -19.94 -6.27
N ALA A 341 22.66 -20.44 -7.51
CA ALA A 341 22.03 -21.73 -7.85
C ALA A 341 22.74 -22.44 -9.02
N THR A 342 22.34 -23.69 -9.26
CA THR A 342 22.57 -24.40 -10.54
C THR A 342 21.26 -25.06 -10.95
N ILE A 343 20.80 -24.85 -12.18
CA ILE A 343 19.55 -25.41 -12.70
C ILE A 343 19.78 -26.20 -13.99
N SER A 344 18.96 -27.23 -14.24
CA SER A 344 18.95 -27.94 -15.52
C SER A 344 18.18 -27.12 -16.57
N VAL A 345 18.76 -26.04 -17.09
CA VAL A 345 18.18 -25.23 -18.18
C VAL A 345 17.73 -26.12 -19.33
N GLN A 346 16.52 -25.91 -19.85
CA GLN A 346 16.01 -26.61 -21.02
C GLN A 346 15.63 -25.60 -22.12
N ASN A 347 15.91 -25.93 -23.37
CA ASN A 347 15.45 -25.15 -24.53
C ASN A 347 14.32 -25.93 -25.23
N LYS A 348 13.17 -25.29 -25.43
CA LYS A 348 11.99 -25.89 -26.07
C LYS A 348 11.47 -24.94 -27.15
N GLY A 349 11.84 -25.19 -28.40
CA GLY A 349 11.45 -24.37 -29.55
C GLY A 349 12.05 -22.96 -29.51
N GLY A 350 13.33 -22.83 -29.16
CA GLY A 350 14.01 -21.54 -28.97
C GLY A 350 13.73 -20.86 -27.64
N THR A 351 12.70 -21.29 -26.90
CA THR A 351 12.35 -20.71 -25.59
C THR A 351 13.15 -21.36 -24.47
N VAL A 352 13.81 -20.53 -23.65
CA VAL A 352 14.46 -20.95 -22.41
C VAL A 352 13.41 -21.25 -21.34
N MET A 353 13.42 -22.50 -20.87
CA MET A 353 12.56 -23.01 -19.81
C MET A 353 13.37 -23.18 -18.52
N VAL A 354 12.84 -22.67 -17.40
CA VAL A 354 13.46 -22.76 -16.07
C VAL A 354 12.58 -23.55 -15.10
N PRO A 355 13.14 -24.28 -14.12
CA PRO A 355 12.36 -24.99 -13.13
C PRO A 355 11.65 -24.00 -12.19
N LEU A 356 10.43 -24.35 -11.78
CA LEU A 356 9.57 -23.57 -10.89
C LEU A 356 10.26 -23.22 -9.55
N SER A 357 11.17 -24.07 -9.05
CA SER A 357 11.96 -23.82 -7.85
C SER A 357 12.81 -22.55 -7.95
N LEU A 358 13.49 -22.30 -9.08
CA LEU A 358 14.34 -21.10 -9.22
C LEU A 358 13.57 -19.80 -8.97
N LEU A 359 12.32 -19.76 -9.42
CA LEU A 359 11.46 -18.59 -9.36
C LEU A 359 10.98 -18.33 -7.93
N ARG A 360 10.58 -19.40 -7.22
CA ARG A 360 10.30 -19.35 -5.78
C ARG A 360 11.54 -18.97 -4.97
N ASP A 361 12.68 -19.59 -5.26
CA ASP A 361 13.88 -19.54 -4.43
C ASP A 361 14.69 -18.25 -4.62
N GLN A 362 14.45 -17.47 -5.68
CA GLN A 362 15.18 -16.23 -5.98
C GLN A 362 14.30 -14.97 -6.06
N PHE A 363 12.99 -15.10 -6.33
CA PHE A 363 12.03 -13.98 -6.37
C PHE A 363 10.88 -14.14 -5.35
N GLY A 364 10.91 -15.16 -4.49
CA GLY A 364 9.88 -15.38 -3.45
C GLY A 364 8.49 -15.70 -3.97
N LEU A 365 8.32 -16.00 -5.27
CA LEU A 365 7.00 -16.09 -5.91
C LEU A 365 6.13 -17.19 -5.30
N LYS A 366 4.87 -16.84 -5.04
CA LYS A 366 3.84 -17.78 -4.57
C LYS A 366 3.44 -18.66 -5.74
N LEU A 367 3.77 -19.95 -5.64
CA LEU A 367 3.69 -20.91 -6.72
C LEU A 367 3.11 -22.22 -6.22
N SER A 368 2.13 -22.78 -6.94
CA SER A 368 1.63 -24.14 -6.68
C SER A 368 1.35 -24.89 -7.99
N TYR A 369 1.35 -26.22 -7.90
CA TYR A 369 1.01 -27.11 -9.02
C TYR A 369 0.01 -28.14 -8.51
N ASN A 370 -1.17 -28.20 -9.13
CA ASN A 370 -2.13 -29.26 -8.88
C ASN A 370 -1.91 -30.40 -9.90
N SER A 371 -1.63 -31.59 -9.40
CA SER A 371 -1.35 -32.77 -10.23
C SER A 371 -2.60 -33.37 -10.87
N SER A 372 -3.79 -33.12 -10.33
CA SER A 372 -5.04 -33.71 -10.81
C SER A 372 -5.59 -33.02 -12.07
N ASP A 373 -5.68 -31.68 -12.05
CA ASP A 373 -6.09 -30.87 -13.22
C ASP A 373 -4.92 -30.40 -14.10
N LYS A 374 -3.68 -30.63 -13.65
CA LYS A 374 -2.42 -30.21 -14.30
C LYS A 374 -2.31 -28.69 -14.48
N LYS A 375 -2.92 -27.90 -13.59
CA LYS A 375 -2.74 -26.44 -13.51
C LYS A 375 -1.51 -26.08 -12.68
N VAL A 376 -0.78 -25.05 -13.11
CA VAL A 376 0.19 -24.29 -12.32
C VAL A 376 -0.45 -22.95 -11.98
N LEU A 377 -0.52 -22.64 -10.69
CA LEU A 377 -0.88 -21.32 -10.18
C LEU A 377 0.41 -20.55 -9.88
N LEU A 378 0.50 -19.33 -10.38
CA LEU A 378 1.57 -18.39 -10.12
C LEU A 378 0.96 -17.07 -9.66
N GLN A 379 1.39 -16.58 -8.51
CA GLN A 379 0.96 -15.32 -7.90
C GLN A 379 2.17 -14.43 -7.60
N TYR A 380 2.02 -13.15 -7.88
CA TYR A 380 3.03 -12.11 -7.64
C TYR A 380 2.39 -10.91 -6.95
N SER A 381 3.13 -10.27 -6.04
CA SER A 381 2.70 -9.10 -5.29
C SER A 381 3.75 -8.01 -5.44
N SER A 382 3.31 -6.84 -5.87
CA SER A 382 4.13 -5.67 -6.18
C SER A 382 3.44 -4.40 -5.66
N TRP A 383 4.01 -3.23 -5.94
CA TRP A 383 3.39 -1.94 -5.61
C TRP A 383 3.01 -1.19 -6.89
N PHE A 384 1.76 -0.70 -6.93
CA PHE A 384 1.35 0.35 -7.85
C PHE A 384 1.70 1.70 -7.21
N ALA A 385 2.68 2.39 -7.80
CA ALA A 385 3.04 3.77 -7.48
C ALA A 385 2.56 4.71 -8.60
N ASN A 386 1.97 5.85 -8.22
CA ASN A 386 1.55 6.90 -9.16
C ASN A 386 1.44 8.23 -8.41
N TYR A 387 1.77 9.35 -9.06
CA TYR A 387 1.86 10.65 -8.39
C TYR A 387 1.50 11.84 -9.30
N ARG A 388 1.11 12.95 -8.67
CA ARG A 388 0.97 14.31 -9.25
C ARG A 388 1.97 15.25 -8.55
N ALA A 389 3.25 15.12 -8.87
CA ALA A 389 4.30 15.85 -8.15
C ALA A 389 4.31 17.33 -8.53
N GLN A 390 4.54 18.20 -7.55
CA GLN A 390 5.09 19.52 -7.85
C GLN A 390 6.58 19.35 -8.15
N GLU A 391 6.97 19.50 -9.41
CA GLU A 391 8.38 19.44 -9.84
C GLU A 391 9.25 20.55 -9.20
N LYS A 392 8.59 21.58 -8.64
CA LYS A 392 9.18 22.75 -8.00
C LYS A 392 8.59 23.00 -6.61
N ALA A 393 9.43 23.36 -5.66
CA ALA A 393 9.03 23.77 -4.31
C ALA A 393 9.69 25.10 -3.91
N THR A 394 8.94 25.96 -3.21
CA THR A 394 9.37 27.31 -2.77
C THR A 394 9.39 27.45 -1.24
N LYS A 395 9.37 26.33 -0.51
CA LYS A 395 9.53 26.25 0.95
C LYS A 395 10.55 25.17 1.30
N SER A 396 11.20 25.31 2.45
CA SER A 396 12.13 24.33 3.02
C SER A 396 11.49 23.02 3.46
N GLU A 397 10.17 22.92 3.37
CA GLU A 397 9.39 21.70 3.56
C GLU A 397 8.41 21.52 2.40
N ALA A 398 8.29 20.30 1.89
CA ALA A 398 7.22 19.89 0.98
C ALA A 398 6.27 18.93 1.69
N THR A 399 4.97 19.19 1.56
CA THR A 399 3.90 18.38 2.12
C THR A 399 3.16 17.68 0.99
N LEU A 400 3.02 16.35 1.09
CA LEU A 400 2.40 15.49 0.09
C LEU A 400 1.34 14.61 0.76
N THR A 401 0.14 14.55 0.16
CA THR A 401 -0.88 13.61 0.61
C THR A 401 -0.67 12.23 -0.03
N VAL A 402 -0.59 11.18 0.79
CA VAL A 402 -0.25 9.80 0.39
C VAL A 402 -1.36 8.82 0.78
N LEU A 403 -1.98 8.18 -0.21
CA LEU A 403 -2.98 7.12 -0.01
C LEU A 403 -2.29 5.75 -0.05
N SER A 404 -2.41 4.98 1.03
CA SER A 404 -1.75 3.69 1.20
C SER A 404 -2.65 2.63 1.85
N GLN A 405 -2.20 1.38 1.88
CA GLN A 405 -2.82 0.29 2.64
C GLN A 405 -2.09 0.07 3.98
N GLY A 406 -2.83 0.06 5.09
CA GLY A 406 -2.41 -0.52 6.38
C GLY A 406 -1.68 0.39 7.38
N GLY A 407 -1.22 1.58 6.96
CA GLY A 407 -0.46 2.49 7.82
C GLY A 407 1.03 2.13 7.94
N PRO A 408 1.89 3.16 7.99
CA PRO A 408 3.01 3.33 7.06
C PRO A 408 3.80 2.03 6.84
N PRO A 409 3.46 1.25 5.79
CA PRO A 409 4.27 0.12 5.35
C PRO A 409 5.50 0.62 4.57
N PHE A 410 5.80 1.92 4.65
CA PHE A 410 6.84 2.62 3.91
C PHE A 410 7.67 3.50 4.83
N ILE A 411 8.88 3.80 4.37
CA ILE A 411 9.76 4.84 4.93
C ILE A 411 9.85 5.94 3.88
N TYR A 412 9.66 7.17 4.30
CA TYR A 412 9.83 8.35 3.48
C TYR A 412 11.19 8.99 3.78
N GLU A 413 11.87 9.48 2.76
CA GLU A 413 13.14 10.19 2.89
C GLU A 413 13.29 11.26 1.81
N ASN A 414 14.05 12.31 2.10
CA ASN A 414 14.70 13.08 1.06
C ASN A 414 16.04 12.41 0.72
N SER A 415 16.31 12.13 -0.55
CA SER A 415 17.54 11.48 -1.01
C SER A 415 18.84 12.19 -0.59
N ARG A 416 18.80 13.49 -0.28
CA ARG A 416 19.92 14.28 0.25
C ARG A 416 20.02 14.33 1.78
N LEU A 417 19.12 13.68 2.51
CA LEU A 417 19.09 13.66 3.98
C LEU A 417 19.02 12.23 4.57
N GLY A 418 18.40 11.29 3.85
CA GLY A 418 18.30 9.88 4.26
C GLY A 418 17.09 9.58 5.13
N SER A 419 16.98 8.33 5.58
CA SER A 419 15.78 7.77 6.23
C SER A 419 15.58 8.14 7.70
N THR A 420 16.51 8.87 8.31
CA THR A 420 16.56 9.15 9.76
C THR A 420 15.76 10.41 10.11
N ASP A 421 14.61 10.20 10.76
CA ASP A 421 13.84 11.19 11.53
C ASP A 421 13.39 12.47 10.77
N SER A 422 13.29 12.41 9.44
CA SER A 422 12.97 13.57 8.58
C SER A 422 11.53 13.66 8.08
N TRP A 423 10.55 13.01 8.71
CA TRP A 423 9.14 13.10 8.27
C TRP A 423 8.14 12.97 9.42
N THR A 424 7.06 13.76 9.32
CA THR A 424 5.87 13.66 10.17
C THR A 424 4.70 13.09 9.37
N TYR A 425 3.68 12.58 10.05
CA TYR A 425 2.43 12.17 9.41
C TYR A 425 1.19 12.66 10.17
N LEU A 426 0.20 13.18 9.44
CA LEU A 426 -1.16 13.38 9.96
C LEU A 426 -2.10 12.34 9.32
N GLY A 427 -2.81 11.59 10.16
CA GLY A 427 -3.72 10.53 9.71
C GLY A 427 -5.11 11.06 9.35
N ASN A 428 -5.44 11.03 8.06
CA ASN A 428 -6.73 11.47 7.52
C ASN A 428 -7.64 10.27 7.19
N LYS A 429 -8.97 10.48 7.23
CA LYS A 429 -9.92 9.48 6.70
C LYS A 429 -9.69 9.29 5.19
N PRO A 430 -9.65 8.04 4.67
CA PRO A 430 -9.64 7.82 3.23
C PRO A 430 -10.98 8.24 2.62
N PRO A 431 -11.08 8.38 1.28
CA PRO A 431 -12.31 8.83 0.63
C PRO A 431 -13.51 7.92 0.98
N GLN A 432 -14.70 8.53 1.16
CA GLN A 432 -15.92 7.84 1.58
C GLN A 432 -16.13 6.53 0.79
N GLY A 433 -16.27 5.41 1.52
CA GLY A 433 -16.46 4.07 0.96
C GLY A 433 -15.19 3.24 0.77
N TYR A 434 -13.99 3.81 1.00
CA TYR A 434 -12.82 3.01 1.34
C TYR A 434 -12.90 2.58 2.81
N ASN A 435 -12.57 1.33 3.10
CA ASN A 435 -12.52 0.82 4.48
C ASN A 435 -11.29 1.40 5.20
N SER A 436 -11.52 2.20 6.24
CA SER A 436 -10.48 2.86 7.04
C SER A 436 -9.61 1.92 7.90
N LEU A 437 -9.99 0.64 8.05
CA LEU A 437 -9.11 -0.40 8.61
C LEU A 437 -8.14 -0.99 7.57
N LYS A 438 -8.41 -0.79 6.28
CA LYS A 438 -7.55 -1.25 5.19
C LYS A 438 -6.74 -0.11 4.57
N TYR A 439 -7.37 1.02 4.26
CA TYR A 439 -6.75 2.15 3.57
C TYR A 439 -6.60 3.34 4.51
N THR A 440 -5.50 4.08 4.37
CA THR A 440 -5.24 5.28 5.15
C THR A 440 -4.66 6.36 4.25
N LEU A 441 -5.17 7.59 4.42
CA LEU A 441 -4.64 8.78 3.79
C LEU A 441 -3.73 9.48 4.80
N TYR A 442 -2.50 9.77 4.42
CA TYR A 442 -1.56 10.52 5.24
C TYR A 442 -1.25 11.86 4.61
N GLU A 443 -1.08 12.89 5.41
CA GLU A 443 -0.30 14.05 5.02
C GLU A 443 1.14 13.82 5.49
N VAL A 444 2.10 13.80 4.57
CA VAL A 444 3.53 13.52 4.83
C VAL A 444 4.33 14.76 4.49
N THR A 445 5.06 15.31 5.47
CA THR A 445 5.96 16.46 5.26
C THR A 445 7.40 16.00 5.25
N ILE A 446 8.20 16.48 4.28
CA ILE A 446 9.64 16.24 4.17
C ILE A 446 10.44 17.55 4.01
N PRO A 447 11.59 17.70 4.67
CA PRO A 447 12.48 18.83 4.48
C PRO A 447 13.22 18.77 3.14
N LEU A 448 13.48 19.94 2.57
CA LEU A 448 14.16 20.14 1.29
C LEU A 448 15.44 20.97 1.45
N LEU A 449 16.42 20.73 0.57
CA LEU A 449 17.64 21.52 0.45
C LEU A 449 17.66 22.32 -0.86
N PRO A 450 18.40 23.44 -0.96
CA PRO A 450 18.52 24.22 -2.19
C PRO A 450 18.91 23.37 -3.41
N GLY A 451 18.19 23.54 -4.52
CA GLY A 451 18.42 22.81 -5.77
C GLY A 451 17.70 21.47 -5.86
N ALA A 452 18.34 20.45 -6.45
CA ALA A 452 17.72 19.15 -6.69
C ALA A 452 17.57 18.34 -5.39
N ASN A 453 16.39 17.73 -5.22
CA ASN A 453 16.04 16.76 -4.19
C ASN A 453 15.28 15.60 -4.85
N ALA A 454 15.09 14.49 -4.13
CA ALA A 454 14.07 13.51 -4.48
C ALA A 454 13.36 12.99 -3.23
N PHE A 455 12.03 12.98 -3.26
CA PHE A 455 11.20 12.28 -2.29
C PHE A 455 11.18 10.80 -2.64
N VAL A 456 11.87 10.01 -1.83
CA VAL A 456 12.01 8.56 -2.02
C VAL A 456 11.09 7.87 -1.01
N TYR A 457 10.41 6.81 -1.46
CA TYR A 457 9.69 5.90 -0.56
C TYR A 457 10.19 4.46 -0.71
N ARG A 458 10.42 3.83 0.45
CA ARG A 458 10.96 2.48 0.57
C ARG A 458 9.96 1.58 1.26
N ASP A 459 9.92 0.29 0.91
CA ASP A 459 9.23 -0.74 1.69
C ASP A 459 9.79 -0.78 3.12
N HIS A 460 8.93 -0.68 4.13
CA HIS A 460 9.36 -0.59 5.53
C HIS A 460 10.01 -1.89 6.04
N ALA A 461 9.60 -3.06 5.54
CA ALA A 461 10.07 -4.35 6.01
C ALA A 461 11.46 -4.71 5.46
N ASN A 462 11.73 -4.41 4.18
CA ASN A 462 12.98 -4.78 3.49
C ASN A 462 13.86 -3.58 3.07
N LYS A 463 13.41 -2.34 3.28
CA LYS A 463 14.12 -1.07 2.96
C LYS A 463 14.40 -0.83 1.46
N THR A 464 13.81 -1.63 0.57
CA THR A 464 13.96 -1.48 -0.90
C THR A 464 13.21 -0.24 -1.36
N MET A 465 13.86 0.58 -2.19
CA MET A 465 13.21 1.72 -2.86
C MET A 465 12.11 1.20 -3.79
N ILE A 466 10.89 1.72 -3.63
CA ILE A 466 9.77 1.39 -4.50
C ILE A 466 9.80 2.29 -5.73
N ASP A 467 9.95 3.61 -5.51
CA ASP A 467 9.96 4.65 -6.53
C ASP A 467 10.51 5.97 -5.90
N SER A 468 10.78 6.98 -6.73
CA SER A 468 11.48 8.22 -6.35
C SER A 468 10.98 9.41 -7.16
N ILE A 469 10.38 10.38 -6.48
CA ILE A 469 9.81 11.59 -7.08
C ILE A 469 10.84 12.73 -7.05
N PRO A 470 11.32 13.25 -8.20
CA PRO A 470 12.23 14.40 -8.22
C PRO A 470 11.51 15.69 -7.84
N ILE A 471 12.16 16.53 -7.01
CA ILE A 471 11.64 17.84 -6.58
C ILE A 471 12.77 18.87 -6.63
N THR A 472 12.59 19.94 -7.41
CA THR A 472 13.54 21.06 -7.48
C THR A 472 13.13 22.14 -6.48
N ALA A 473 13.93 22.35 -5.44
CA ALA A 473 13.65 23.37 -4.46
C ALA A 473 14.31 24.70 -4.89
N GLU A 474 13.48 25.69 -5.25
CA GLU A 474 13.89 27.04 -5.62
C GLU A 474 14.12 27.88 -4.35
N LEU A 475 15.05 27.40 -3.52
CA LEU A 475 15.39 27.91 -2.20
C LEU A 475 16.80 28.51 -2.18
N SER A 476 16.99 29.53 -1.35
CA SER A 476 18.30 29.98 -0.91
C SER A 476 18.74 29.23 0.36
N PRO A 477 20.04 29.28 0.71
CA PRO A 477 20.54 28.83 2.01
C PRO A 477 19.87 29.48 3.23
N ALA A 478 19.27 30.67 3.08
CA ALA A 478 18.61 31.37 4.18
C ALA A 478 17.22 30.78 4.50
N ASP A 479 16.59 30.10 3.54
CA ASP A 479 15.23 29.57 3.69
C ASP A 479 15.18 28.25 4.48
N ILE A 480 16.33 27.65 4.79
CA ILE A 480 16.46 26.40 5.55
C ILE A 480 16.68 26.72 7.04
N PRO A 481 15.66 26.67 7.92
CA PRO A 481 15.82 27.02 9.32
C PRO A 481 16.67 25.99 10.09
N PHE A 482 17.13 26.36 11.28
CA PHE A 482 17.54 25.36 12.28
C PHE A 482 16.29 24.59 12.72
N ALA A 483 16.21 23.30 12.39
CA ALA A 483 15.06 22.46 12.72
C ALA A 483 14.97 22.31 14.25
N ARG A 484 13.93 22.90 14.87
CA ARG A 484 13.73 22.84 16.32
C ARG A 484 13.00 21.56 16.72
N SER A 485 13.39 21.04 17.88
CA SER A 485 12.76 19.87 18.47
C SER A 485 11.33 20.17 18.95
N GLY A 486 10.37 19.31 18.57
CA GLY A 486 8.99 19.37 19.05
C GLY A 486 8.78 18.86 20.49
N ASN A 487 9.84 18.82 21.31
CA ASN A 487 9.77 18.45 22.72
C ASN A 487 9.37 19.67 23.55
N VAL A 488 8.17 19.64 24.12
CA VAL A 488 7.56 20.73 24.92
C VAL A 488 8.44 21.27 26.07
N LEU A 489 9.43 20.51 26.52
CA LEU A 489 10.42 20.96 27.51
C LEU A 489 11.38 22.04 26.95
N TYR A 490 11.33 22.32 25.64
CA TYR A 490 12.12 23.33 24.95
C TYR A 490 11.26 24.46 24.35
N ASP A 491 9.94 24.52 24.60
CA ASP A 491 9.07 25.61 24.10
C ASP A 491 9.50 27.00 24.63
N ALA A 492 10.12 27.03 25.82
CA ALA A 492 10.72 28.22 26.40
C ALA A 492 12.19 28.46 25.97
N LEU A 493 12.85 27.48 25.34
CA LEU A 493 14.28 27.49 25.03
C LEU A 493 14.60 28.33 23.79
N LYS A 494 14.91 29.61 24.02
CA LYS A 494 15.31 30.54 22.97
C LYS A 494 16.83 30.55 22.82
N MET A 495 17.31 30.24 21.63
CA MET A 495 18.72 30.31 21.26
C MET A 495 18.87 31.08 19.95
N ASP A 496 19.73 32.08 19.92
CA ASP A 496 20.28 32.58 18.65
C ASP A 496 21.34 31.60 18.15
N LEU A 497 21.33 31.27 16.86
CA LEU A 497 22.14 30.20 16.24
C LEU A 497 22.69 30.64 14.89
N LYS A 498 23.96 30.37 14.65
CA LYS A 498 24.70 30.83 13.46
C LYS A 498 25.77 29.82 13.04
N LEU A 499 25.83 29.55 11.74
CA LEU A 499 26.89 28.75 11.11
C LEU A 499 27.89 29.66 10.38
N THR A 500 29.18 29.37 10.48
CA THR A 500 30.25 30.06 9.72
C THR A 500 31.18 29.03 9.10
N SER A 501 31.35 29.03 7.78
CA SER A 501 32.22 28.06 7.08
C SER A 501 33.70 28.45 7.15
N ASN A 502 34.59 27.52 6.78
CA ASN A 502 36.05 27.69 6.86
C ASN A 502 36.66 28.79 5.96
N ASP A 503 35.86 29.44 5.11
CA ASP A 503 36.17 30.63 4.32
C ASP A 503 35.75 31.94 5.03
N SER A 504 35.30 31.86 6.29
CA SER A 504 34.66 32.93 7.07
C SER A 504 33.29 33.40 6.56
N LYS A 505 32.69 32.71 5.58
CA LYS A 505 31.33 33.04 5.13
C LYS A 505 30.32 32.70 6.23
N VAL A 506 29.52 33.70 6.59
CA VAL A 506 28.38 33.56 7.51
C VAL A 506 27.18 32.99 6.76
N TRP A 507 26.51 32.02 7.38
CA TRP A 507 25.25 31.47 6.92
C TRP A 507 24.15 31.85 7.94
N PRO A 508 23.03 32.44 7.50
CA PRO A 508 22.04 33.05 8.41
C PRO A 508 21.10 32.03 9.06
N SER A 509 21.12 30.77 8.62
CA SER A 509 20.12 29.75 8.96
C SER A 509 20.76 28.36 9.11
N GLY A 510 19.96 27.31 9.24
CA GLY A 510 20.38 25.94 9.58
C GLY A 510 21.01 25.13 8.45
N TYR A 511 21.48 25.76 7.37
CA TYR A 511 22.19 25.12 6.26
C TYR A 511 23.49 25.87 5.93
N ALA A 512 24.59 25.13 5.80
CA ALA A 512 25.88 25.67 5.39
C ALA A 512 26.63 24.75 4.42
N GLU A 513 27.42 25.33 3.54
CA GLU A 513 28.34 24.62 2.64
C GLU A 513 29.78 25.01 2.98
N ALA A 514 30.70 24.05 2.98
CA ALA A 514 32.10 24.26 3.34
C ALA A 514 33.03 23.31 2.58
N SER A 515 34.34 23.57 2.63
CA SER A 515 35.37 22.70 2.05
C SER A 515 36.19 21.93 3.11
N SER A 516 35.96 22.18 4.40
CA SER A 516 36.59 21.38 5.47
C SER A 516 35.88 21.40 6.83
N TYR A 517 35.31 22.52 7.27
CA TYR A 517 34.63 22.62 8.56
C TYR A 517 33.61 23.78 8.59
N VAL A 518 32.69 23.71 9.55
CA VAL A 518 31.76 24.79 9.89
C VAL A 518 31.83 25.03 11.39
N ASP A 519 31.98 26.29 11.81
CA ASP A 519 31.85 26.70 13.20
C ASP A 519 30.38 26.99 13.50
N LEU A 520 29.79 26.18 14.38
CA LEU A 520 28.52 26.47 15.04
C LEU A 520 28.78 27.48 16.15
N SER A 521 27.95 28.50 16.24
CA SER A 521 28.00 29.53 17.27
C SER A 521 26.59 29.93 17.69
N GLY A 522 26.42 30.37 18.93
CA GLY A 522 25.11 30.81 19.40
C GLY A 522 25.09 31.30 20.84
N THR A 523 23.92 31.76 21.27
CA THR A 523 23.65 32.27 22.62
C THR A 523 22.30 31.77 23.11
N ILE A 524 22.29 31.09 24.25
CA ILE A 524 21.07 30.77 25.01
C ILE A 524 20.58 32.08 25.65
N LEU A 525 19.35 32.50 25.37
CA LEU A 525 18.85 33.79 25.85
C LEU A 525 18.45 33.74 27.34
N PRO A 526 18.60 34.85 28.09
CA PRO A 526 18.25 34.89 29.52
C PRO A 526 16.82 34.42 29.82
N GLY A 527 16.68 33.66 30.91
CA GLY A 527 15.37 33.14 31.37
C GLY A 527 14.85 31.93 30.58
N SER A 528 15.70 31.21 29.85
CA SER A 528 15.29 30.06 29.02
C SER A 528 15.82 28.70 29.50
N SER A 529 17.12 28.56 29.81
CA SER A 529 17.69 27.37 30.50
C SER A 529 19.13 27.60 30.99
N ASP A 530 19.45 27.17 32.20
CA ASP A 530 20.81 27.26 32.77
C ASP A 530 21.66 26.02 32.37
N PHE A 531 22.02 25.91 31.10
CA PHE A 531 22.90 24.84 30.60
C PHE A 531 24.36 25.29 30.57
N ALA A 532 25.20 24.74 31.46
CA ALA A 532 26.66 24.98 31.47
C ALA A 532 27.44 24.21 30.36
N SER A 533 26.78 23.32 29.64
CA SER A 533 27.34 22.62 28.47
C SER A 533 26.21 22.13 27.55
N LEU A 534 26.55 21.85 26.31
CA LEU A 534 25.69 21.21 25.32
C LEU A 534 26.41 19.96 24.77
N ARG A 535 25.66 19.08 24.10
CA ARG A 535 26.21 17.92 23.37
C ARG A 535 25.89 18.06 21.88
N LEU A 536 26.74 17.52 21.01
CA LEU A 536 26.47 17.37 19.58
C LEU A 536 26.75 15.93 19.12
N THR A 537 25.86 15.40 18.30
CA THR A 537 26.14 14.22 17.45
C THR A 537 25.94 14.60 15.98
N TYR A 538 26.45 13.77 15.08
CA TYR A 538 26.19 13.88 13.64
C TYR A 538 26.21 12.52 12.93
N HIS A 539 25.45 12.43 11.83
CA HIS A 539 25.66 11.40 10.82
C HIS A 539 25.95 12.02 9.44
N LYS A 540 26.73 11.29 8.65
CA LYS A 540 26.70 11.45 7.18
C LYS A 540 25.39 10.83 6.69
N VAL A 541 24.79 11.36 5.63
CA VAL A 541 23.57 10.78 5.05
C VAL A 541 23.73 9.27 4.79
N ASN A 542 22.76 8.48 5.26
CA ASN A 542 22.77 7.00 5.23
C ASN A 542 23.97 6.34 5.96
N GLY A 543 24.64 7.06 6.86
CA GLY A 543 25.74 6.58 7.70
C GLY A 543 25.35 6.42 9.18
N VAL A 544 26.29 5.92 9.98
CA VAL A 544 26.11 5.75 11.43
C VAL A 544 26.41 7.07 12.16
N GLU A 545 25.55 7.38 13.14
CA GLU A 545 25.64 8.47 14.11
C GLU A 545 26.99 8.48 14.87
N SER A 546 27.49 9.67 15.20
CA SER A 546 28.70 9.82 16.01
C SER A 546 28.44 9.54 17.48
N ALA A 547 29.51 9.29 18.24
CA ALA A 547 29.45 9.47 19.68
C ALA A 547 29.13 10.95 20.02
N PRO A 548 28.41 11.23 21.12
CA PRO A 548 28.10 12.60 21.53
C PRO A 548 29.34 13.31 22.07
N VAL A 549 29.64 14.49 21.52
CA VAL A 549 30.72 15.37 21.96
C VAL A 549 30.15 16.50 22.80
N SER A 550 30.58 16.62 24.06
CA SER A 550 30.22 17.75 24.92
C SER A 550 31.06 18.98 24.62
N PHE A 551 30.46 20.16 24.65
CA PHE A 551 31.13 21.46 24.54
C PHE A 551 30.57 22.46 25.56
N PRO A 552 31.38 23.39 26.07
CA PRO A 552 30.96 24.31 27.14
C PRO A 552 30.01 25.40 26.63
N VAL A 553 29.22 25.92 27.56
CA VAL A 553 28.49 27.19 27.44
C VAL A 553 29.05 28.13 28.51
N ALA A 554 29.32 29.38 28.17
CA ALA A 554 29.82 30.39 29.10
C ALA A 554 28.68 31.00 29.95
N ASP A 555 29.03 31.63 31.07
CA ASP A 555 28.07 32.22 32.03
C ASP A 555 27.11 33.27 31.41
N ASN A 556 27.46 33.84 30.26
CA ASN A 556 26.61 34.75 29.49
C ASN A 556 25.69 34.04 28.46
N GLY A 557 25.57 32.71 28.54
CA GLY A 557 24.79 31.87 27.63
C GLY A 557 25.44 31.59 26.27
N SER A 558 26.60 32.15 25.97
CA SER A 558 27.24 32.00 24.65
C SER A 558 28.08 30.72 24.52
N PHE A 559 28.14 30.16 23.31
CA PHE A 559 28.89 28.94 23.00
C PHE A 559 29.39 28.92 21.55
N ALA A 560 30.41 28.10 21.30
CA ALA A 560 30.91 27.80 19.95
C ALA A 560 31.44 26.36 19.87
N TYR A 561 31.30 25.74 18.70
CA TYR A 561 31.80 24.40 18.41
C TYR A 561 32.22 24.26 16.94
N ARG A 562 33.44 23.75 16.70
CA ARG A 562 33.94 23.49 15.35
C ARG A 562 33.48 22.12 14.86
N PHE A 563 32.46 22.10 14.01
CA PHE A 563 32.03 20.91 13.30
C PHE A 563 33.00 20.60 12.15
N LYS A 564 33.82 19.57 12.33
CA LYS A 564 34.71 19.00 11.31
C LYS A 564 34.48 17.48 11.24
N PRO A 565 33.77 16.96 10.22
CA PRO A 565 33.47 15.54 10.14
C PRO A 565 34.68 14.69 9.73
N ASP A 566 34.67 13.43 10.14
CA ASP A 566 35.69 12.41 9.89
C ASP A 566 35.53 11.73 8.51
N LYS A 567 34.30 11.54 8.04
CA LYS A 567 33.92 10.73 6.87
C LYS A 567 34.07 11.45 5.50
N GLY A 568 34.90 12.51 5.41
CA GLY A 568 35.21 13.23 4.17
C GLY A 568 34.05 14.02 3.54
N PRO A 569 34.12 14.39 2.24
CA PRO A 569 33.06 15.11 1.54
C PRO A 569 31.69 14.41 1.54
N GLY A 570 30.61 15.20 1.52
CA GLY A 570 29.22 14.77 1.49
C GLY A 570 28.33 15.62 2.41
N THR A 571 27.03 15.34 2.39
CA THR A 571 26.04 15.98 3.27
C THR A 571 26.00 15.30 4.65
N TYR A 572 25.88 16.12 5.69
CA TYR A 572 25.83 15.74 7.09
C TYR A 572 24.62 16.38 7.77
N VAL A 573 23.97 15.61 8.64
CA VAL A 573 22.98 16.12 9.59
C VAL A 573 23.63 16.12 10.97
N ALA A 574 23.58 17.26 11.65
CA ALA A 574 24.13 17.44 12.98
C ALA A 574 23.03 17.94 13.93
N THR A 575 23.01 17.41 15.16
CA THR A 575 21.99 17.74 16.16
C THR A 575 22.65 18.17 17.46
N VAL A 576 22.16 19.27 18.03
CA VAL A 576 22.52 19.79 19.35
C VAL A 576 21.55 19.20 20.38
N TYR A 577 22.10 18.73 21.50
CA TYR A 577 21.39 18.04 22.57
C TYR A 577 21.65 18.69 23.93
N ASN A 578 20.74 18.45 24.87
CA ASN A 578 20.91 18.84 26.27
C ASN A 578 22.14 18.20 26.93
N PRO A 579 22.71 18.83 27.98
CA PRO A 579 23.78 18.22 28.77
C PRO A 579 23.33 16.93 29.48
N PRO A 580 24.26 16.03 29.88
CA PRO A 580 23.94 14.78 30.55
C PRO A 580 23.05 14.96 31.78
N LYS A 581 22.02 14.12 31.93
CA LYS A 581 21.10 14.08 33.08
C LYS A 581 20.29 15.36 33.35
N SER A 582 20.31 16.39 32.49
CA SER A 582 19.59 17.64 32.76
C SER A 582 18.07 17.53 32.64
N LEU A 583 17.57 16.49 31.96
CA LEU A 583 16.13 16.16 31.91
C LEU A 583 15.86 14.81 32.59
N PRO A 584 14.88 14.70 33.52
CA PRO A 584 14.65 13.50 34.33
C PRO A 584 14.41 12.18 33.57
N LYS A 585 14.00 12.25 32.29
CA LYS A 585 13.76 11.10 31.40
C LYS A 585 14.20 11.35 29.95
N GLY A 586 15.16 12.26 29.74
CA GLY A 586 15.53 12.75 28.40
C GLY A 586 17.02 12.98 28.25
N ASP A 587 17.84 11.95 28.40
CA ASP A 587 19.24 12.04 28.00
C ASP A 587 19.34 11.95 26.47
N LEU A 588 20.14 12.82 25.84
CA LEU A 588 20.13 13.04 24.39
C LEU A 588 18.73 13.36 23.83
N ALA A 589 18.00 14.25 24.52
CA ALA A 589 16.85 14.92 23.94
C ALA A 589 17.33 16.08 23.04
N GLY A 590 17.23 15.92 21.73
CA GLY A 590 17.67 16.93 20.75
C GLY A 590 16.92 18.25 20.91
N ILE A 591 17.63 19.37 20.72
CA ILE A 591 17.16 20.75 20.87
C ILE A 591 16.97 21.40 19.50
N ALA A 592 18.02 21.33 18.66
CA ALA A 592 18.03 21.90 17.32
C ALA A 592 18.97 21.11 16.40
N SER A 593 18.57 20.91 15.15
CA SER A 593 19.36 20.26 14.11
C SER A 593 19.68 21.21 12.95
N PHE A 594 20.80 20.96 12.28
CA PHE A 594 21.28 21.71 11.14
C PHE A 594 22.03 20.80 10.15
N ILE A 595 22.18 21.28 8.91
CA ILE A 595 22.68 20.50 7.78
C ILE A 595 23.95 21.16 7.24
N VAL A 596 24.98 20.35 6.99
CA VAL A 596 26.27 20.81 6.45
C VAL A 596 26.65 19.99 5.24
N GLU A 597 26.92 20.65 4.11
CA GLU A 597 27.49 20.01 2.92
C GLU A 597 29.00 20.30 2.85
N ILE A 598 29.82 19.27 3.03
CA ILE A 598 31.28 19.34 2.80
C ILE A 598 31.56 18.95 1.35
N LYS A 599 32.23 19.81 0.60
CA LYS A 599 32.55 19.62 -0.83
C LYS A 599 33.99 19.13 -1.02
#